data_AF-B7MTA7-F1
#
_entry.id   AF-B7MTA7-F1
#
_cell.length_a   1.000
_cell.length_b   1.000
_cell.length_c   1.000
_cell.angle_alpha   90.00
_cell.angle_beta   90.00
_cell.angle_gamma   90.00
#
_symmetry.space_group_name_H-M   'P 1'
#
loop_
_entity.id
_entity.type
_entity.pdbx_description
1 polymer ?
#
loop_
_entity_poly.entity_id
_entity_poly.type
_entity_poly.pdbx_seq_one_letter_code
_entity_poly.pdbx_strand_id
1 'polypeptide(L)'
;MILMTSGLNIEWSTFMASMLVGTIGIQWSRWYLAHPKVFTVAAVIPMFPGISAYTAMISAVKISQLGYSEPLMITLLTNFLTASSIVGALSIGLSIPGLWLYRKRPRV
;
A
#
# COMPACT_ATOMS: atom_id res chain seq x y z
N MET A 1 0.41 -13.43 3.58
CA MET A 1 -0.18 -14.43 4.49
C MET A 1 0.66 -14.63 5.74
N ILE A 2 1.97 -14.89 5.66
CA ILE A 2 2.82 -15.19 6.83
C ILE A 2 2.65 -14.20 7.99
N LEU A 3 2.79 -12.89 7.77
CA LEU A 3 2.65 -11.88 8.82
C LEU A 3 1.23 -11.83 9.42
N MET A 4 0.20 -12.00 8.57
CA MET A 4 -1.19 -12.03 9.00
C MET A 4 -1.50 -13.28 9.83
N THR A 5 -0.94 -14.44 9.47
CA THR A 5 -1.06 -15.67 10.26
C THR A 5 -0.30 -15.61 11.58
N SER A 6 0.70 -14.73 11.69
CA SER A 6 1.40 -14.42 12.95
C SER A 6 0.66 -13.43 13.84
N GLY A 7 -0.56 -13.00 13.47
CA GLY A 7 -1.40 -12.09 14.24
C GLY A 7 -1.17 -10.61 13.96
N LEU A 8 -0.36 -10.24 12.96
CA LEU A 8 -0.23 -8.84 12.55
C LEU A 8 -1.40 -8.42 11.67
N ASN A 9 -1.95 -7.23 11.96
CA ASN A 9 -2.98 -6.65 11.10
C ASN A 9 -2.45 -6.40 9.68
N ILE A 10 -3.38 -6.23 8.74
CA ILE A 10 -3.06 -6.08 7.31
C ILE A 10 -2.23 -4.81 7.05
N GLU A 11 -2.44 -3.75 7.81
CA GLU A 11 -1.74 -2.47 7.68
C GLU A 11 -0.25 -2.63 7.99
N TRP A 12 0.05 -3.23 9.15
CA TRP A 12 1.42 -3.52 9.58
C TRP A 12 2.11 -4.53 8.67
N SER A 13 1.37 -5.56 8.24
CA SER A 13 1.87 -6.54 7.29
C SER A 13 2.26 -5.89 5.96
N THR A 14 1.42 -4.98 5.45
CA THR A 14 1.66 -4.23 4.21
C THR A 14 2.84 -3.27 4.35
N PHE A 15 2.95 -2.60 5.50
CA PHE A 15 4.07 -1.71 5.81
C PHE A 15 5.41 -2.46 5.76
N MET A 16 5.51 -3.61 6.45
CA MET A 16 6.73 -4.41 6.44
C MET A 16 7.03 -5.00 5.05
N ALA A 17 6.00 -5.47 4.34
CA ALA A 17 6.14 -6.00 3.00
C ALA A 17 6.66 -4.94 2.01
N SER A 18 6.09 -3.74 2.02
CA SER A 18 6.54 -2.64 1.14
C SER A 18 7.93 -2.14 1.46
N MET A 19 8.32 -2.13 2.74
CA MET A 19 9.70 -1.80 3.14
C MET A 19 10.69 -2.85 2.62
N LEU A 20 10.37 -4.14 2.70
CA LEU A 20 11.19 -5.21 2.12
C LEU A 20 11.27 -5.13 0.60
N VAL A 21 10.15 -4.89 -0.08
CA VAL A 21 10.12 -4.70 -1.54
C VAL A 21 10.98 -3.50 -1.94
N GLY A 22 10.91 -2.40 -1.19
CA GLY A 22 11.74 -1.21 -1.43
C GLY A 22 13.24 -1.48 -1.27
N THR A 23 13.65 -2.21 -0.23
CA THR A 23 15.07 -2.56 -0.03
C THR A 23 15.58 -3.52 -1.11
N ILE A 24 14.80 -4.55 -1.45
CA ILE A 24 15.15 -5.52 -2.51
C ILE A 24 15.22 -4.81 -3.86
N GLY A 25 14.24 -3.96 -4.18
CA GLY A 25 14.20 -3.20 -5.43
C GLY A 25 15.44 -2.31 -5.60
N ILE A 26 15.92 -1.68 -4.52
CA ILE A 26 17.17 -0.91 -4.55
C ILE A 26 18.39 -1.82 -4.72
N GLN A 27 18.46 -2.97 -4.06
CA GLN A 27 19.59 -3.88 -4.21
C GLN A 27 19.69 -4.42 -5.65
N TRP A 28 18.57 -4.87 -6.22
CA TRP A 28 18.51 -5.35 -7.59
C TRP A 28 18.74 -4.24 -8.62
N SER A 29 18.30 -3.01 -8.36
CA SER A 29 18.62 -1.86 -9.23
C SER A 29 20.13 -1.69 -9.45
N ARG A 30 20.94 -1.98 -8.42
CA ARG A 30 22.40 -1.88 -8.49
C ARG A 30 23.03 -3.04 -9.25
N TRP A 31 22.45 -4.24 -9.16
CA TRP A 31 22.95 -5.43 -9.86
C TRP A 31 22.59 -5.42 -11.34
N TYR A 32 21.37 -5.01 -11.68
CA TYR A 32 20.86 -5.01 -13.05
C TYR A 32 21.03 -3.66 -13.78
N LEU A 33 21.66 -2.65 -13.15
CA LEU A 33 21.87 -1.30 -13.70
C LEU A 33 20.58 -0.64 -14.21
N ALA A 34 19.44 -0.99 -13.61
CA ALA A 34 18.12 -0.47 -13.97
C ALA A 34 17.59 0.43 -12.85
N HIS A 35 16.79 1.44 -13.20
CA HIS A 35 16.26 2.38 -12.21
C HIS A 35 15.36 1.67 -11.18
N PRO A 36 15.51 1.89 -9.86
CA PRO A 36 14.77 1.16 -8.81
C PRO A 36 13.25 1.14 -9.01
N LYS A 37 12.69 2.24 -9.56
CA LYS A 37 11.26 2.37 -9.86
C LYS A 37 10.73 1.28 -10.79
N VAL A 38 11.54 0.71 -11.67
CA VAL A 38 11.13 -0.40 -12.56
C VAL A 38 10.70 -1.62 -11.75
N PHE A 39 11.40 -1.92 -10.66
CA PHE A 39 11.11 -3.07 -9.80
C PHE A 39 10.00 -2.78 -8.80
N THR A 40 10.08 -1.64 -8.13
CA THR A 40 9.15 -1.32 -7.04
C THR A 40 7.74 -1.02 -7.53
N VAL A 41 7.58 -0.40 -8.72
CA VAL A 41 6.25 -0.12 -9.28
C VAL A 41 5.55 -1.42 -9.66
N ALA A 42 6.25 -2.35 -10.31
CA ALA A 42 5.69 -3.66 -10.69
C ALA A 42 5.18 -4.44 -9.46
N ALA A 43 5.90 -4.37 -8.35
CA ALA A 43 5.52 -5.03 -7.11
C ALA A 43 4.32 -4.37 -6.40
N VAL A 44 4.15 -3.05 -6.52
CA VAL A 44 3.08 -2.31 -5.81
C VAL A 44 1.72 -2.43 -6.49
N ILE A 45 1.65 -2.60 -7.82
CA ILE A 45 0.39 -2.73 -8.58
C ILE A 45 -0.59 -3.73 -7.94
N PRO A 46 -0.21 -5.00 -7.68
CA PRO A 46 -1.13 -5.97 -7.08
C PRO A 46 -1.39 -5.74 -5.58
N MET A 47 -0.57 -4.95 -4.89
CA MET A 47 -0.75 -4.66 -3.45
C MET A 47 -1.79 -3.57 -3.19
N PHE A 48 -2.23 -2.85 -4.22
CA PHE A 48 -3.17 -1.76 -4.08
C PHE A 48 -4.56 -2.29 -3.67
N PRO A 49 -5.22 -1.74 -2.63
CA PRO A 49 -6.48 -2.28 -2.08
C PRO A 49 -7.69 -1.87 -2.92
N GLY A 50 -7.72 -2.28 -4.19
CA GLY A 50 -8.72 -1.88 -5.17
C GLY A 50 -10.15 -2.25 -4.74
N ILE A 51 -10.37 -3.50 -4.33
CA ILE A 51 -11.71 -3.99 -3.93
C ILE A 51 -12.27 -3.17 -2.76
N SER A 52 -11.47 -2.91 -1.73
CA SER A 52 -11.89 -2.09 -0.59
C SER A 52 -12.20 -0.66 -1.02
N ALA A 53 -11.35 -0.04 -1.86
CA ALA A 53 -11.59 1.31 -2.38
C ALA A 53 -12.90 1.39 -3.19
N TYR A 54 -13.13 0.45 -4.12
CA TYR A 54 -14.35 0.38 -4.91
C TYR A 54 -15.58 0.14 -4.05
N THR A 55 -15.50 -0.72 -3.04
CA THR A 55 -16.61 -1.02 -2.12
C THR A 55 -16.98 0.21 -1.30
N ALA A 56 -16.00 0.97 -0.82
CA ALA A 56 -16.22 2.23 -0.11
C ALA A 56 -16.89 3.27 -1.03
N MET A 57 -16.39 3.42 -2.26
CA MET A 57 -16.94 4.34 -3.26
C MET A 57 -18.40 4.00 -3.61
N ILE A 58 -18.69 2.74 -3.90
CA ILE A 58 -20.06 2.29 -4.22
C ILE A 58 -20.99 2.52 -3.03
N SER A 59 -20.53 2.28 -1.80
CA SER A 59 -21.32 2.54 -0.59
C SER A 59 -21.63 4.03 -0.43
N ALA A 60 -20.69 4.91 -0.74
CA ALA A 60 -20.89 6.36 -0.72
C ALA A 60 -21.94 6.81 -1.75
N VAL A 61 -21.85 6.28 -2.98
CA VAL A 61 -22.83 6.56 -4.04
C VAL A 61 -24.22 6.07 -3.64
N LYS A 62 -24.32 4.86 -3.05
CA LYS A 62 -25.60 4.33 -2.57
C LYS A 62 -26.23 5.19 -1.47
N ILE A 63 -25.43 5.68 -0.52
CA ILE A 63 -25.92 6.61 0.51
C ILE A 63 -26.42 7.92 -0.12
N SER A 64 -25.71 8.43 -1.13
CA SER A 64 -26.11 9.65 -1.84
C SER A 64 -27.41 9.48 -2.63
N GLN A 65 -27.67 8.29 -3.18
CA GLN A 65 -28.85 8.03 -4.04
C GLN A 65 -30.08 7.54 -3.26
N LEU A 66 -29.87 6.67 -2.27
CA LEU A 66 -30.93 5.98 -1.53
C LEU A 66 -31.20 6.57 -0.15
N GLY A 67 -30.36 7.53 0.28
CA GLY A 67 -30.39 8.09 1.63
C GLY A 67 -29.54 7.30 2.62
N TYR A 68 -29.50 7.79 3.86
CA TYR A 68 -28.67 7.21 4.91
C TYR A 68 -29.15 5.80 5.28
N SER A 69 -28.18 4.88 5.40
CA SER A 69 -28.39 3.52 5.89
C SER A 69 -27.19 3.13 6.74
N GLU A 70 -27.43 2.71 7.98
CA GLU A 70 -26.40 2.26 8.91
C GLU A 70 -25.46 1.19 8.31
N PRO A 71 -25.94 0.09 7.68
CA PRO A 71 -25.04 -0.91 7.09
C PRO A 71 -24.19 -0.36 5.94
N LEU A 72 -24.71 0.59 5.15
CA LEU A 72 -23.92 1.24 4.09
C LEU A 72 -22.84 2.14 4.69
N MET A 73 -23.14 2.86 5.78
CA MET A 73 -22.19 3.72 6.46
C MET A 73 -21.05 2.90 7.09
N ILE A 74 -21.36 1.80 7.77
CA ILE A 74 -20.37 0.87 8.33
C ILE A 74 -19.49 0.29 7.20
N THR A 75 -20.10 -0.14 6.09
CA THR A 75 -19.37 -0.68 4.94
C THR A 75 -18.43 0.36 4.32
N LEU A 76 -18.91 1.60 4.17
CA LEU A 76 -18.13 2.73 3.67
C LEU A 76 -16.91 2.96 4.55
N LEU A 77 -17.12 3.19 5.85
CA LEU A 77 -16.04 3.54 6.79
C LEU A 77 -15.02 2.42 6.92
N THR A 78 -15.48 1.18 7.05
CA THR A 78 -14.58 0.02 7.23
C THR A 78 -13.67 -0.18 6.02
N ASN A 79 -14.24 -0.13 4.81
CA ASN A 79 -13.46 -0.32 3.60
C ASN A 79 -12.60 0.90 3.27
N PHE A 80 -13.08 2.11 3.55
CA PHE A 80 -12.34 3.34 3.35
C PHE A 80 -11.11 3.42 4.27
N LEU A 81 -11.29 3.15 5.57
CA LEU A 81 -10.20 3.15 6.55
C LEU A 81 -9.18 2.05 6.24
N THR A 82 -9.64 0.84 5.88
CA THR A 82 -8.75 -0.24 5.47
C THR A 82 -7.95 0.15 4.22
N ALA A 83 -8.61 0.64 3.17
CA ALA A 83 -7.96 1.02 1.92
C ALA A 83 -6.95 2.16 2.12
N SER A 84 -7.34 3.23 2.80
CA SER A 84 -6.46 4.37 3.08
C SER A 84 -5.27 3.99 3.94
N SER A 85 -5.46 3.13 4.95
CA SER A 85 -4.38 2.64 5.82
C SER A 85 -3.38 1.79 5.04
N ILE A 86 -3.84 0.88 4.16
CA ILE A 86 -2.97 0.08 3.30
C ILE A 86 -2.19 1.00 2.33
N VAL A 87 -2.84 1.97 1.68
CA VAL A 87 -2.17 2.92 0.78
C VAL A 87 -1.15 3.77 1.53
N GLY A 88 -1.46 4.22 2.74
CA GLY A 88 -0.53 4.93 3.62
C GLY A 88 0.68 4.06 3.99
N ALA A 89 0.43 2.82 4.42
CA ALA A 89 1.47 1.84 4.75
C ALA A 89 2.40 1.57 3.56
N LEU A 90 1.85 1.37 2.35
CA LEU A 90 2.61 1.19 1.11
C LEU A 90 3.47 2.41 0.78
N SER A 91 2.88 3.60 0.84
CA SER A 91 3.55 4.86 0.47
C SER A 91 4.72 5.16 1.39
N ILE A 92 4.53 4.98 2.69
CA ILE A 92 5.58 5.21 3.69
C ILE A 92 6.63 4.10 3.61
N GLY A 93 6.20 2.83 3.61
CA GLY A 93 7.10 1.68 3.62
C GLY A 93 8.03 1.64 2.41
N LEU A 94 7.54 1.98 1.21
CA LEU A 94 8.37 2.03 0.00
C LEU A 94 9.35 3.23 0.01
N SER A 95 8.97 4.34 0.63
CA SER A 95 9.79 5.56 0.65
C SER A 95 10.97 5.47 1.62
N ILE A 96 10.84 4.73 2.73
CA ILE A 96 11.87 4.61 3.78
C ILE A 96 13.21 4.07 3.23
N PRO A 97 13.26 2.95 2.49
CA PRO A 97 14.50 2.42 1.92
C PRO A 97 15.18 3.42 0.99
N GLY A 98 14.40 4.12 0.16
CA GLY A 98 14.90 5.15 -0.73
C GLY A 98 15.56 6.29 0.05
N LEU A 99 14.86 6.86 1.02
CA LEU A 99 15.37 7.98 1.83
C LEU A 99 16.57 7.60 2.69
N TRP A 100 16.59 6.41 3.28
CA TRP A 100 17.70 5.94 4.10
C TRP A 100 18.95 5.66 3.23
N LEU A 101 18.80 4.89 2.16
CA LEU A 101 19.95 4.41 1.37
C LEU A 101 20.49 5.45 0.38
N TYR A 102 19.67 6.39 -0.11
CA TYR A 102 20.14 7.46 -1.01
C TYR A 102 20.80 8.63 -0.28
N ARG A 103 20.74 8.71 1.05
CA ARG A 103 21.31 9.84 1.82
C ARG A 103 22.83 10.01 1.71
N LYS A 104 23.60 9.07 1.13
CA LYS A 104 25.07 9.11 1.19
C LYS A 104 25.86 9.24 -0.11
N ARG A 105 25.29 9.14 -1.31
CA ARG A 105 26.07 9.40 -2.54
C ARG A 105 25.19 10.05 -3.63
N PRO A 106 25.49 11.28 -4.07
CA PRO A 106 24.91 11.81 -5.29
C PRO A 106 25.54 11.04 -6.44
N ARG A 107 24.73 10.41 -7.29
CA ARG A 107 25.18 9.94 -8.59
C ARG A 107 24.06 10.16 -9.61
N VAL A 108 24.35 11.09 -10.51
CA VAL A 108 24.04 10.95 -11.95
C VAL A 108 24.35 9.55 -12.44
#